data_AF-A0A397BBP2-F1
#
_entry.id   AF-A0A397BBP2-F1
#
_cell.length_a   1.000
_cell.length_b   1.000
_cell.length_c   1.000
_cell.angle_alpha   90.00
_cell.angle_beta   90.00
_cell.angle_gamma   90.00
#
_symmetry.space_group_name_H-M   'P 1'
#
loop_
_entity.id
_entity.type
_entity.pdbx_description
1 polymer ?
#
loop_
_entity_poly.entity_id
_entity_poly.type
_entity_poly.pdbx_seq_one_letter_code
_entity_poly.pdbx_strand_id
1 'polypeptide(L)'
;MLVIATNRPEDLDTAITDRIDDALLFDLPEPAERLRLMRLYYHECVASLPGGDTCVGVLDQFDKATDGMSGREIAKMMLYLQNMAYAQDVVGIDAALVGRVIVDKIDEHKRKAALKSYKDDTLSSQ
;
A
#
# COMPACT_ATOMS: atom_id res chain seq x y z
N MET A 1 -15.01 -25.05 7.91
CA MET A 1 -14.21 -23.87 8.33
C MET A 1 -14.75 -22.68 7.58
N LEU A 2 -15.25 -21.67 8.30
CA LEU A 2 -15.75 -20.41 7.74
C LEU A 2 -14.79 -19.30 8.18
N VAL A 3 -14.43 -18.40 7.28
CA VAL A 3 -13.59 -17.23 7.57
C VAL A 3 -14.40 -15.99 7.21
N ILE A 4 -14.47 -15.04 8.13
CA ILE A 4 -15.20 -13.77 7.98
C ILE A 4 -14.18 -12.63 8.15
N ALA A 5 -14.36 -11.54 7.41
CA ALA A 5 -13.55 -10.32 7.55
C ALA A 5 -14.48 -9.10 7.66
N THR A 6 -14.21 -8.21 8.61
CA THR A 6 -14.93 -6.94 8.78
C THR A 6 -13.95 -5.85 9.21
N ASN A 7 -14.19 -4.62 8.77
CA ASN A 7 -13.49 -3.43 9.26
C ASN A 7 -14.20 -2.78 10.46
N ARG A 8 -15.41 -3.26 10.79
CA ARG A 8 -16.29 -2.74 11.84
C ARG A 8 -16.87 -3.91 12.64
N PRO A 9 -16.07 -4.54 13.52
CA PRO A 9 -16.54 -5.65 14.33
C PRO A 9 -17.67 -5.26 15.27
N GLU A 10 -17.79 -3.99 15.64
CA GLU A 10 -18.84 -3.45 16.50
C GLU A 10 -20.25 -3.50 15.87
N ASP A 11 -20.34 -3.57 14.55
CA ASP A 11 -21.61 -3.67 13.83
C ASP A 11 -22.11 -5.13 13.72
N LEU A 12 -21.31 -6.12 14.14
CA LEU A 12 -21.70 -7.53 14.05
C LEU A 12 -22.77 -7.89 15.09
N ASP A 13 -23.76 -8.66 14.64
CA ASP A 13 -24.80 -9.15 15.52
C ASP A 13 -24.23 -10.10 16.58
N THR A 14 -24.79 -10.01 17.79
CA THR A 14 -24.36 -10.80 18.96
C THR A 14 -24.39 -12.31 18.72
N ALA A 15 -25.35 -12.82 17.94
CA ALA A 15 -25.44 -14.25 17.64
C ALA A 15 -24.31 -14.72 16.70
N ILE A 16 -23.76 -13.83 15.89
CA ILE A 16 -22.60 -14.13 15.05
C ILE A 16 -21.34 -14.12 15.91
N THR A 17 -21.15 -13.09 16.73
CA THR A 17 -19.98 -12.97 17.61
C THR A 17 -19.86 -14.11 18.61
N ASP A 18 -20.99 -14.63 19.13
CA ASP A 18 -21.05 -15.79 20.02
C ASP A 18 -20.59 -17.10 19.34
N ARG A 19 -20.59 -17.15 18.01
CA ARG A 19 -20.22 -18.33 17.21
C ARG A 19 -18.85 -18.20 16.54
N ILE A 20 -18.09 -17.16 16.86
CA ILE A 20 -16.71 -17.00 16.40
C ILE A 20 -15.79 -17.52 17.50
N ASP A 21 -15.08 -18.61 17.20
CA ASP A 21 -14.13 -19.21 18.14
C ASP A 21 -12.86 -18.36 18.28
N ASP A 22 -12.31 -17.89 17.15
CA ASP A 22 -11.07 -17.13 17.07
C ASP A 22 -11.26 -15.83 16.26
N ALA A 23 -10.71 -14.73 16.77
CA ALA A 23 -10.66 -13.44 16.08
C ALA A 23 -9.20 -12.98 15.94
N LEU A 24 -8.82 -12.54 14.74
CA LEU A 24 -7.49 -12.01 14.45
C LEU A 24 -7.62 -10.58 13.94
N LEU A 25 -6.95 -9.65 14.63
CA LEU A 25 -6.85 -8.25 14.22
C LEU A 25 -5.72 -8.08 13.20
N PHE A 26 -6.01 -7.38 12.11
CA PHE A 26 -5.02 -6.99 11.12
C PHE A 26 -4.89 -5.47 11.09
N ASP A 27 -3.81 -4.98 11.71
CA ASP A 27 -3.44 -3.57 11.67
C ASP A 27 -2.73 -3.21 10.35
N LEU A 28 -2.34 -1.94 10.23
CA LEU A 28 -1.48 -1.51 9.13
C LEU A 28 -0.11 -2.20 9.21
N PRO A 29 0.52 -2.48 8.05
CA PRO A 29 1.78 -3.22 8.02
C PRO A 29 2.90 -2.46 8.72
N GLU A 30 3.71 -3.19 9.47
CA GLU A 30 4.92 -2.67 10.13
C GLU A 30 6.00 -2.28 9.11
N PRO A 31 7.02 -1.48 9.49
CA PRO A 31 8.07 -1.03 8.56
C PRO A 31 8.75 -2.18 7.78
N ALA A 32 9.07 -3.29 8.46
CA ALA A 32 9.69 -4.45 7.82
C ALA A 32 8.72 -5.15 6.84
N GLU A 33 7.44 -5.20 7.18
CA GLU A 33 6.40 -5.80 6.34
C GLU A 33 6.13 -4.94 5.11
N ARG A 34 6.14 -3.61 5.25
CA ARG A 34 6.01 -2.67 4.11
C ARG A 34 7.13 -2.86 3.11
N LEU A 35 8.38 -2.97 3.55
CA LEU A 35 9.49 -3.22 2.65
C LEU A 35 9.34 -4.59 1.95
N ARG A 36 8.89 -5.61 2.69
CA ARG A 36 8.59 -6.93 2.13
C ARG A 36 7.49 -6.86 1.07
N LEU A 37 6.41 -6.12 1.32
CA LEU A 37 5.31 -5.90 0.37
C LEU A 37 5.78 -5.12 -0.86
N MET A 38 6.58 -4.08 -0.68
CA MET A 38 7.17 -3.32 -1.79
C MET A 38 8.00 -4.22 -2.69
N ARG A 39 8.88 -5.04 -2.12
CA ARG A 39 9.71 -5.99 -2.89
C ARG A 39 8.85 -7.07 -3.57
N LEU A 40 7.82 -7.58 -2.90
CA LEU A 40 6.89 -8.57 -3.47
C LEU A 40 6.20 -8.02 -4.72
N TYR A 41 5.55 -6.86 -4.59
CA TYR A 41 4.81 -6.25 -5.70
C TYR A 41 5.72 -5.68 -6.79
N TYR A 42 6.93 -5.23 -6.42
CA TYR A 42 7.93 -4.87 -7.41
C TYR A 42 8.34 -6.08 -8.25
N HIS A 43 8.59 -7.22 -7.61
CA HIS A 43 8.92 -8.45 -8.33
C HIS A 43 7.77 -8.90 -9.23
N GLU A 44 6.53 -8.82 -8.76
CA GLU A 44 5.35 -9.21 -9.54
C GLU A 44 5.07 -8.28 -10.73
N CYS A 45 5.19 -6.96 -10.55
CA CYS A 45 4.80 -5.98 -11.57
C CYS A 45 5.96 -5.49 -12.45
N VAL A 46 7.19 -5.47 -11.93
CA VAL A 46 8.28 -4.65 -12.49
C VAL A 46 9.55 -5.45 -12.80
N ALA A 47 9.88 -6.49 -12.03
CA ALA A 47 11.15 -7.21 -12.21
C ALA A 47 11.32 -7.83 -13.62
N SER A 48 10.23 -8.25 -14.26
CA SER A 48 10.28 -8.78 -15.63
C SER A 48 10.51 -7.72 -16.72
N LEU A 49 10.50 -6.43 -16.38
CA LEU A 49 10.71 -5.33 -17.33
C LEU A 49 12.22 -5.05 -17.53
N PRO A 50 12.62 -4.51 -18.69
CA PRO A 50 14.02 -4.14 -18.92
C PRO A 50 14.53 -3.17 -17.83
N GLY A 51 15.59 -3.53 -17.12
CA GLY A 51 16.16 -2.72 -16.03
C GLY A 51 15.47 -2.86 -14.66
N GLY A 52 14.46 -3.72 -14.54
CA GLY A 52 13.78 -4.00 -13.27
C GLY A 52 14.70 -4.64 -12.23
N ASP A 53 15.44 -5.68 -12.61
CA ASP A 53 16.29 -6.44 -11.67
C ASP A 53 17.36 -5.60 -10.97
N THR A 54 17.86 -4.53 -11.61
CA THR A 54 18.93 -3.68 -11.04
C THR A 54 18.40 -2.64 -10.07
N CYS A 55 17.11 -2.31 -10.12
CA CYS A 55 16.53 -1.21 -9.36
C CYS A 55 15.89 -1.64 -8.04
N VAL A 56 15.87 -2.94 -7.71
CA VAL A 56 15.28 -3.47 -6.46
C VAL A 56 15.89 -2.81 -5.21
N GLY A 57 17.21 -2.58 -5.22
CA GLY A 57 17.92 -1.96 -4.09
C GLY A 57 17.53 -0.49 -3.83
N VAL A 58 16.88 0.16 -4.79
CA VAL A 58 16.37 1.54 -4.63
C VAL A 58 15.21 1.58 -3.63
N LEU A 59 14.44 0.49 -3.51
CA LEU A 59 13.27 0.41 -2.62
C LEU A 59 13.63 0.55 -1.14
N ASP A 60 14.84 0.13 -0.76
CA ASP A 60 15.32 0.15 0.63
C ASP A 60 15.43 1.58 1.19
N GLN A 61 15.47 2.58 0.32
CA GLN A 61 15.55 4.00 0.70
C GLN A 61 14.20 4.58 1.16
N PHE A 62 13.09 3.85 0.97
CA PHE A 62 11.73 4.35 1.14
C PHE A 62 10.93 3.63 2.24
N ASP A 63 11.58 2.82 3.07
CA ASP A 63 10.95 2.02 4.14
C ASP A 63 10.13 2.87 5.14
N LYS A 64 10.71 3.99 5.59
CA LYS A 64 10.11 4.94 6.53
C LYS A 64 9.14 5.89 5.84
N ALA A 65 9.35 6.15 4.55
CA ALA A 65 8.59 7.14 3.82
C ALA A 65 7.18 6.62 3.42
N THR A 66 6.98 5.31 3.44
CA THR A 66 5.69 4.63 3.18
C THR A 66 4.89 4.34 4.45
N ASP A 67 5.22 4.98 5.57
CA ASP A 67 4.51 4.80 6.83
C ASP A 67 3.03 5.18 6.72
N GLY A 68 2.17 4.35 7.34
CA GLY A 68 0.72 4.49 7.28
C GLY A 68 0.05 3.95 6.00
N MET A 69 0.82 3.53 4.99
CA MET A 69 0.24 2.94 3.77
C MET A 69 -0.28 1.52 4.01
N SER A 70 -1.49 1.25 3.52
CA SER A 70 -2.03 -0.12 3.48
C SER A 70 -1.34 -0.97 2.41
N GLY A 71 -1.37 -2.29 2.56
CA GLY A 71 -0.84 -3.20 1.54
C GLY A 71 -1.46 -2.98 0.14
N ARG A 72 -2.75 -2.61 0.09
CA ARG A 72 -3.44 -2.24 -1.15
C ARG A 72 -2.84 -1.00 -1.81
N GLU A 73 -2.48 0.02 -1.03
CA GLU A 73 -1.85 1.23 -1.58
C GLU A 73 -0.46 0.94 -2.12
N ILE A 74 0.33 0.13 -1.42
CA ILE A 74 1.65 -0.32 -1.89
C ILE A 74 1.53 -1.09 -3.22
N ALA A 75 0.57 -2.02 -3.32
CA ALA A 75 0.30 -2.76 -4.55
C ALA A 75 -0.05 -1.81 -5.72
N LYS A 76 -0.94 -0.84 -5.47
CA LYS A 76 -1.34 0.15 -6.49
C LYS A 76 -0.19 1.05 -6.91
N MET A 77 0.73 1.39 -6.00
CA MET A 77 1.92 2.16 -6.32
C MET A 77 2.83 1.40 -7.30
N MET A 78 3.07 0.10 -7.07
CA MET A 78 3.89 -0.71 -7.99
C MET A 78 3.20 -0.95 -9.33
N LEU A 79 1.88 -1.15 -9.33
CA LEU A 79 1.10 -1.22 -10.57
C LEU A 79 1.18 0.10 -11.36
N TYR A 80 1.13 1.24 -10.67
CA TYR A 80 1.30 2.54 -11.30
C TYR A 80 2.70 2.72 -11.90
N LEU A 81 3.75 2.27 -11.21
CA LEU A 81 5.12 2.25 -11.74
C LEU A 81 5.21 1.42 -13.03
N GLN A 82 4.62 0.22 -13.05
CA GLN A 82 4.54 -0.62 -14.25
C GLN A 82 3.83 0.12 -15.41
N ASN A 83 2.69 0.76 -15.13
CA ASN A 83 1.97 1.55 -16.14
C ASN A 83 2.82 2.71 -16.69
N MET A 84 3.61 3.38 -15.85
CA MET A 84 4.50 4.45 -16.29
C MET A 84 5.61 3.93 -17.19
N ALA A 85 6.16 2.75 -16.90
CA ALA A 85 7.17 2.13 -17.77
C ALA A 85 6.61 1.73 -19.13
N TYR A 86 5.38 1.20 -19.18
CA TYR A 86 4.71 0.91 -20.46
C TYR A 86 4.30 2.15 -21.25
N ALA A 87 4.15 3.30 -20.59
CA ALA A 87 3.80 4.56 -21.25
C ALA A 87 5.00 5.26 -21.90
N GLN A 88 6.22 4.75 -21.72
CA GLN A 88 7.42 5.29 -22.35
C GLN A 88 7.56 4.81 -23.80
N ASP A 89 8.27 5.60 -24.62
CA ASP A 89 8.59 5.21 -26.00
C ASP A 89 9.43 3.93 -26.07
N VAL A 90 10.28 3.72 -25.06
CA VAL A 90 11.06 2.50 -24.86
C VAL A 90 10.74 1.95 -23.48
N VAL A 91 10.18 0.76 -23.42
CA VAL A 91 9.79 0.12 -22.16
C VAL A 91 11.05 -0.18 -21.34
N GLY A 92 11.14 0.43 -20.16
CA GLY A 92 12.23 0.19 -19.23
C GLY A 92 11.99 0.79 -17.86
N ILE A 93 12.82 0.36 -16.92
CA ILE A 93 12.82 0.83 -15.54
C ILE A 93 14.23 1.30 -15.23
N ASP A 94 14.31 2.49 -14.64
CA ASP A 94 15.53 3.02 -14.06
C ASP A 94 15.27 3.53 -12.64
N ALA A 95 16.34 3.77 -11.88
CA ALA A 95 16.26 4.24 -10.51
C ALA A 95 15.52 5.59 -10.38
N ALA A 96 15.61 6.45 -11.41
CA ALA A 96 14.99 7.77 -11.40
C ALA A 96 13.47 7.70 -11.54
N LEU A 97 12.96 6.80 -12.38
CA LEU A 97 11.53 6.53 -12.53
C LEU A 97 10.96 5.92 -11.25
N VAL A 98 11.65 4.92 -10.68
CA VAL A 98 11.24 4.30 -9.41
C VAL A 98 11.14 5.34 -8.30
N GLY A 99 12.19 6.14 -8.10
CA GLY A 99 12.23 7.18 -7.07
C GLY A 99 11.12 8.22 -7.25
N ARG A 100 10.91 8.71 -8.48
CA ARG A 100 9.87 9.69 -8.79
C ARG A 100 8.47 9.17 -8.46
N VAL A 101 8.14 7.97 -8.94
CA VAL A 101 6.82 7.36 -8.71
C VAL A 101 6.56 7.14 -7.23
N ILE A 102 7.55 6.66 -6.48
CA ILE A 102 7.39 6.42 -5.04
C ILE A 102 7.16 7.75 -4.30
N VAL A 103 7.96 8.78 -4.57
CA VAL A 103 7.79 10.11 -3.97
C VAL A 103 6.40 10.69 -4.28
N ASP A 104 5.99 10.64 -5.55
CA ASP A 104 4.67 11.14 -5.97
C ASP A 104 3.52 10.43 -5.23
N LYS A 105 3.65 9.12 -5.01
CA LYS A 105 2.64 8.30 -4.31
C LYS A 105 2.64 8.49 -2.81
N ILE A 106 3.80 8.74 -2.21
CA ILE A 106 3.90 9.12 -0.79
C ILE A 106 3.20 10.47 -0.56
N ASP A 107 3.44 11.45 -1.43
CA ASP A 107 2.79 12.76 -1.31
C ASP A 107 1.29 12.67 -1.57
N GLU A 108 0.85 11.79 -2.48
CA GLU A 108 -0.56 11.50 -2.69
C GLU A 108 -1.21 10.90 -1.43
N HIS A 109 -0.54 9.96 -0.77
CA HIS A 109 -1.01 9.36 0.48
C HIS A 109 -1.16 10.42 1.59
N LYS A 110 -0.12 11.25 1.80
CA LYS A 110 -0.16 12.36 2.78
C LYS A 110 -1.32 13.32 2.53
N ARG A 111 -1.55 13.71 1.27
CA ARG A 111 -2.68 14.57 0.89
C ARG A 111 -4.02 13.92 1.23
N LYS A 112 -4.21 12.63 0.92
CA LYS A 112 -5.45 11.90 1.25
C LYS A 112 -5.68 11.78 2.75
N ALA A 113 -4.62 11.52 3.53
CA ALA A 113 -4.71 11.46 4.98
C ALA A 113 -5.16 12.80 5.58
N ALA A 114 -4.61 13.92 5.11
CA ALA A 114 -5.00 15.27 5.55
C ALA A 114 -6.46 15.61 5.19
N LEU A 115 -6.94 15.20 4.01
CA LEU A 115 -8.35 15.39 3.64
C LEU A 115 -9.30 14.57 4.53
N LYS A 116 -8.88 13.38 4.97
CA LYS A 116 -9.69 12.51 5.82
C LYS A 116 -9.83 13.10 7.22
N SER A 117 -8.75 13.58 7.83
CA SER A 117 -8.81 14.20 9.16
C SER A 117 -9.71 15.45 9.17
N TYR A 118 -9.67 16.28 8.13
CA TYR A 118 -10.54 17.45 8.02
C TYR A 118 -12.04 17.10 8.03
N LYS A 119 -12.43 15.99 7.39
CA LYS A 119 -13.81 15.51 7.40
C LYS A 119 -14.24 15.00 8.77
N ASP A 120 -13.34 14.32 9.48
CA ASP A 120 -13.64 13.77 10.81
C ASP A 120 -13.81 14.92 11.84
N ASP A 121 -13.00 15.98 11.76
CA ASP A 121 -13.11 17.17 12.63
C ASP A 121 -14.40 17.99 12.39
N THR A 122 -14.84 18.09 11.13
CA THR A 122 -16.08 18.79 10.78
C THR A 122 -17.33 18.00 11.15
N LEU A 123 -17.26 16.68 11.20
CA LEU A 123 -18.35 15.81 11.67
C LEU A 123 -18.40 15.70 13.20
N SER A 124 -17.27 15.83 13.90
CA SER A 124 -17.20 15.87 15.37
C SER A 124 -17.67 17.19 16.00
N SER A 125 -17.81 18.24 15.19
CA SER A 125 -18.19 19.59 15.64
C SER A 125 -19.68 19.92 15.42
N GLN A 126 -20.49 18.92 15.02
CA GLN A 126 -21.95 18.99 14.86
C GLN A 126 -22.63 18.03 15.83
#